data_AF-X0Y2Y5-F1
#
_entry.id   AF-X0Y2Y5-F1
#
_cell.length_a   1.000
_cell.length_b   1.000
_cell.length_c   1.000
_cell.angle_alpha   90.00
_cell.angle_beta   90.00
_cell.angle_gamma   90.00
#
_symmetry.space_group_name_H-M   'P 1'
#
loop_
_entity.id
_entity.type
_entity.pdbx_description
1 polymer ?
#
loop_
_entity_poly.entity_id
_entity_poly.type
_entity_poly.pdbx_seq_one_letter_code
_entity_poly.pdbx_strand_id
1 'polypeptide(L)'
;LFPFLLWCVDFYLGIRVGIIFLLSVYLNNGLKEIFQQPRPFDILPQIQKVHASGYGFPSGHAQSSLVVWGSIAYWKKHIWIRNLSVLLILLVGFSRIYLGVHFPTDILGGWLFGGLILGLGYFIFLKIKLDFIQGNMIFKIIGITLFSVILLQIQSSADTISSVAALTGIGYGLLLFHSFIGGIQPGNWLKRLISFLVGIIGIGIIYLGLKLILPSEGQSFYQ
;
A
#
# COMPACT_ATOMS: atom_id res chain seq x y z
N LEU A 1 8.45 3.06 -5.58
CA LEU A 1 7.72 4.36 -5.47
C LEU A 1 7.72 4.92 -4.05
N PHE A 2 7.24 4.19 -3.04
CA PHE A 2 7.14 4.72 -1.67
C PHE A 2 8.45 5.25 -1.07
N PRO A 3 9.61 4.57 -1.17
CA PRO A 3 10.86 5.11 -0.64
C PRO A 3 11.28 6.40 -1.34
N PHE A 4 10.96 6.54 -2.63
CA PHE A 4 11.20 7.76 -3.38
C PHE A 4 10.32 8.91 -2.88
N LEU A 5 9.01 8.67 -2.63
CA LEU A 5 8.13 9.70 -2.07
C LEU A 5 8.63 10.16 -0.68
N LEU A 6 8.99 9.21 0.19
CA LEU A 6 9.45 9.46 1.55
C LEU A 6 10.75 10.27 1.62
N TRP A 7 11.76 9.88 0.83
CA TRP A 7 13.11 10.45 0.96
C TRP A 7 13.40 11.57 -0.04
N CYS A 8 12.77 11.56 -1.21
CA CYS A 8 13.11 12.45 -2.30
C CYS A 8 12.06 13.53 -2.57
N VAL A 9 10.85 13.39 -2.04
CA VAL A 9 9.72 14.28 -2.40
C VAL A 9 9.17 15.02 -1.20
N ASP A 10 8.51 14.29 -0.30
CA ASP A 10 7.92 14.83 0.92
C ASP A 10 7.60 13.64 1.84
N PHE A 11 8.17 13.68 3.05
CA PHE A 11 8.04 12.60 4.01
C PHE A 11 6.57 12.32 4.37
N TYR A 12 5.80 13.35 4.68
CA TYR A 12 4.41 13.21 5.10
C TYR A 12 3.52 12.74 3.96
N LEU A 13 3.78 13.18 2.72
CA LEU A 13 3.12 12.66 1.54
C LEU A 13 3.38 11.16 1.39
N GLY A 14 4.65 10.75 1.44
CA GLY A 14 5.01 9.32 1.30
C GLY A 14 4.31 8.45 2.34
N ILE A 15 4.24 8.92 3.59
CA ILE A 15 3.54 8.25 4.68
C ILE A 15 2.04 8.15 4.41
N ARG A 16 1.39 9.27 4.06
CA ARG A 16 -0.07 9.29 3.78
C ARG A 16 -0.42 8.33 2.65
N VAL A 17 0.31 8.40 1.54
CA VAL A 17 0.08 7.50 0.39
C VAL A 17 0.33 6.05 0.78
N GLY A 18 1.37 5.78 1.59
CA GLY A 18 1.66 4.45 2.12
C GLY A 18 0.51 3.88 2.98
N ILE A 19 -0.01 4.67 3.92
CA ILE A 19 -1.12 4.27 4.79
C ILE A 19 -2.39 4.00 3.97
N ILE A 20 -2.78 4.93 3.08
CA ILE A 20 -3.98 4.76 2.23
C ILE A 20 -3.83 3.51 1.35
N PHE A 21 -2.65 3.30 0.77
CA PHE A 21 -2.37 2.12 -0.04
C PHE A 21 -2.52 0.83 0.75
N LEU A 22 -1.91 0.72 1.93
CA LEU A 22 -1.99 -0.52 2.72
C LEU A 22 -3.39 -0.78 3.29
N LEU A 23 -4.11 0.26 3.71
CA LEU A 23 -5.52 0.13 4.07
C LEU A 23 -6.36 -0.30 2.86
N SER A 24 -6.05 0.20 1.67
CA SER A 24 -6.68 -0.23 0.43
C SER A 24 -6.42 -1.71 0.14
N VAL A 25 -5.18 -2.19 0.31
CA VAL A 25 -4.86 -3.62 0.13
C VAL A 25 -5.63 -4.48 1.15
N TYR A 26 -5.62 -4.09 2.42
CA TYR A 26 -6.36 -4.79 3.47
C TYR A 26 -7.86 -4.91 3.13
N LEU A 27 -8.51 -3.79 2.78
CA LEU A 27 -9.92 -3.78 2.42
C LEU A 27 -10.20 -4.56 1.12
N ASN A 28 -9.30 -4.52 0.13
CA ASN A 28 -9.48 -5.29 -1.11
C ASN A 28 -9.54 -6.79 -0.82
N ASN A 29 -8.65 -7.30 0.04
CA ASN A 29 -8.65 -8.70 0.44
C ASN A 29 -9.92 -9.05 1.22
N GLY A 30 -10.42 -8.16 2.07
CA GLY A 30 -11.73 -8.33 2.74
C GLY A 30 -12.88 -8.46 1.76
N LEU A 31 -12.97 -7.53 0.83
CA LEU A 31 -14.03 -7.54 -0.18
C LEU A 31 -13.97 -8.79 -1.05
N LYS A 32 -12.77 -9.28 -1.37
CA LYS A 32 -12.58 -10.53 -2.12
C LYS A 32 -13.16 -11.74 -1.39
N GLU A 33 -12.90 -11.86 -0.09
CA GLU A 33 -13.46 -12.94 0.73
C GLU A 33 -14.98 -12.84 0.92
N ILE A 34 -15.52 -11.61 0.86
CA ILE A 34 -16.97 -11.37 0.96
C ILE A 34 -17.68 -11.72 -0.35
N PHE A 35 -17.18 -11.24 -1.49
CA PHE A 35 -17.85 -11.40 -2.79
C PHE A 35 -17.57 -12.74 -3.46
N GLN A 36 -16.40 -13.34 -3.20
CA GLN A 36 -16.00 -14.66 -3.70
C GLN A 36 -16.20 -14.87 -5.21
N GLN A 37 -16.12 -13.79 -5.99
CA GLN A 37 -16.42 -13.87 -7.41
C GLN A 37 -15.35 -14.69 -8.14
N PRO A 38 -15.73 -15.69 -8.97
CA PRO A 38 -14.78 -16.44 -9.78
C PRO A 38 -14.12 -15.51 -10.81
N ARG A 39 -12.93 -15.91 -11.27
CA ARG A 39 -12.19 -15.21 -12.31
C ARG A 39 -12.59 -15.71 -13.70
N PRO A 40 -12.29 -14.95 -14.77
CA PRO A 40 -12.59 -15.38 -16.13
C PRO A 40 -12.00 -16.74 -16.51
N PHE A 41 -10.79 -17.04 -16.05
CA PHE A 41 -10.13 -18.32 -16.35
C PHE A 41 -10.71 -19.52 -15.60
N ASP A 42 -11.50 -19.31 -14.55
CA ASP A 42 -12.23 -20.42 -13.90
C ASP A 42 -13.34 -20.96 -14.83
N ILE A 43 -13.79 -20.14 -15.79
CA ILE A 43 -14.77 -20.49 -16.83
C ILE A 43 -14.08 -20.92 -18.11
N LEU A 44 -13.04 -20.20 -18.53
CA LEU A 44 -12.29 -20.43 -19.77
C LEU A 44 -10.79 -20.46 -19.48
N PRO A 45 -10.22 -21.58 -19.00
CA PRO A 45 -8.82 -21.66 -18.55
C PRO A 45 -7.79 -21.15 -19.57
N GLN A 46 -8.05 -21.34 -20.86
CA GLN A 46 -7.17 -20.95 -21.97
C GLN A 46 -6.91 -19.43 -22.09
N ILE A 47 -7.71 -18.58 -21.44
CA ILE A 47 -7.52 -17.12 -21.52
C ILE A 47 -6.48 -16.62 -20.51
N GLN A 48 -6.07 -17.44 -19.55
CA GLN A 48 -5.11 -17.05 -18.53
C GLN A 48 -3.70 -16.90 -19.14
N LYS A 49 -3.22 -15.65 -19.23
CA LYS A 49 -1.86 -15.35 -19.71
C LYS A 49 -0.84 -15.18 -18.59
N VAL A 50 -1.30 -15.01 -17.35
CA VAL A 50 -0.45 -14.89 -16.16
C VAL A 50 -1.11 -15.61 -14.99
N HIS A 51 -0.28 -16.25 -14.16
CA HIS A 51 -0.76 -16.86 -12.93
C HIS A 51 -1.40 -15.82 -12.01
N ALA A 52 -2.57 -16.14 -11.49
CA ALA A 52 -3.26 -15.34 -10.50
C ALA A 52 -4.06 -16.28 -9.58
N SER A 53 -4.07 -15.99 -8.29
CA SER A 53 -4.78 -16.76 -7.26
C SER A 53 -5.91 -15.93 -6.62
N GLY A 54 -6.77 -16.61 -5.86
CA GLY A 54 -7.89 -16.01 -5.12
C GLY A 54 -8.98 -15.40 -5.99
N TYR A 55 -9.95 -14.75 -5.36
CA TYR A 55 -11.15 -14.23 -6.02
C TYR A 55 -10.89 -13.03 -6.95
N GLY A 56 -11.77 -12.87 -7.95
CA GLY A 56 -11.68 -11.85 -8.99
C GLY A 56 -12.10 -10.46 -8.53
N PHE A 57 -13.23 -10.33 -7.82
CA PHE A 57 -13.82 -9.04 -7.48
C PHE A 57 -13.52 -8.60 -6.04
N PRO A 58 -13.17 -7.32 -5.80
CA PRO A 58 -12.75 -6.32 -6.77
C PRO A 58 -11.27 -6.46 -7.17
N SER A 59 -10.88 -5.92 -8.33
CA SER A 59 -9.50 -6.03 -8.80
C SER A 59 -8.53 -5.19 -7.96
N GLY A 60 -7.62 -5.87 -7.24
CA GLY A 60 -6.60 -5.22 -6.42
C GLY A 60 -5.60 -4.35 -7.20
N HIS A 61 -5.29 -4.69 -8.45
CA HIS A 61 -4.42 -3.87 -9.32
C HIS A 61 -5.12 -2.57 -9.76
N ALA A 62 -6.39 -2.67 -10.14
CA ALA A 62 -7.20 -1.50 -10.50
C ALA A 62 -7.36 -0.57 -9.28
N GLN A 63 -7.67 -1.14 -8.11
CA GLN A 63 -7.82 -0.40 -6.87
C GLN A 63 -6.52 0.29 -6.43
N SER A 64 -5.42 -0.48 -6.36
CA SER A 64 -4.10 0.01 -5.97
C SER A 64 -3.56 1.09 -6.90
N SER A 65 -3.70 0.90 -8.22
CA SER A 65 -3.25 1.90 -9.20
C SER A 65 -4.03 3.20 -9.07
N LEU A 66 -5.34 3.14 -8.84
CA LEU A 66 -6.15 4.33 -8.61
C LEU A 66 -5.75 5.05 -7.31
N VAL A 67 -5.50 4.34 -6.22
CA VAL A 67 -5.04 4.94 -4.96
C VAL A 67 -3.69 5.64 -5.14
N VAL A 68 -2.71 4.96 -5.75
CA VAL A 68 -1.35 5.48 -5.91
C VAL A 68 -1.31 6.66 -6.89
N TRP A 69 -1.81 6.46 -8.12
CA TRP A 69 -1.75 7.49 -9.15
C TRP A 69 -2.75 8.62 -8.88
N GLY A 70 -3.91 8.32 -8.29
CA GLY A 70 -4.86 9.33 -7.83
C GLY A 70 -4.27 10.22 -6.74
N SER A 71 -3.49 9.67 -5.80
CA SER A 71 -2.76 10.46 -4.80
C SER A 71 -1.75 11.41 -5.45
N ILE A 72 -1.01 10.94 -6.46
CA ILE A 72 -0.03 11.76 -7.18
C ILE A 72 -0.73 12.88 -7.98
N ALA A 73 -1.84 12.57 -8.67
CA ALA A 73 -2.64 13.53 -9.41
C ALA A 73 -3.29 14.60 -8.51
N TYR A 74 -3.68 14.22 -7.29
CA TYR A 74 -4.20 15.12 -6.29
C TYR A 74 -3.12 16.06 -5.76
N TRP A 75 -1.95 15.51 -5.42
CA TRP A 75 -0.83 16.27 -4.87
C TRP A 75 -0.18 17.21 -5.90
N LYS A 76 0.07 16.74 -7.13
CA LYS A 76 0.61 17.57 -8.21
C LYS A 76 -0.50 18.14 -9.08
N LYS A 77 -0.64 19.47 -9.05
CA LYS A 77 -1.64 20.20 -9.85
C LYS A 77 -1.26 20.41 -11.31
N HIS A 78 -0.11 19.93 -11.79
CA HIS A 78 0.27 20.03 -13.19
C HIS A 78 -0.60 19.11 -14.05
N ILE A 79 -1.20 19.68 -15.11
CA ILE A 79 -2.16 18.97 -15.97
C ILE A 79 -1.56 17.71 -16.61
N TRP A 80 -0.30 17.76 -17.05
CA TRP A 80 0.36 16.61 -17.66
C TRP A 80 0.54 15.44 -16.68
N ILE A 81 0.79 15.73 -15.39
CA ILE A 81 0.91 14.68 -14.35
C ILE A 81 -0.45 14.04 -14.12
N ARG A 82 -1.52 14.83 -14.05
CA ARG A 82 -2.88 14.32 -13.89
C ARG A 82 -3.28 13.42 -15.06
N ASN A 83 -3.02 13.87 -16.29
CA ASN A 83 -3.32 13.09 -17.48
C ASN A 83 -2.52 11.78 -17.52
N LEU A 84 -1.23 11.83 -17.16
CA LEU A 84 -0.40 10.64 -17.06
C LEU A 84 -0.91 9.68 -15.98
N SER A 85 -1.31 10.19 -14.81
CA SER A 85 -1.89 9.37 -13.74
C SER A 85 -3.18 8.67 -14.18
N VAL A 86 -4.10 9.40 -14.83
CA VAL A 86 -5.34 8.82 -15.38
C VAL A 86 -5.01 7.76 -16.44
N LEU A 87 -4.08 8.04 -17.35
CA LEU A 87 -3.65 7.09 -18.36
C LEU A 87 -3.10 5.80 -17.72
N LEU A 88 -2.25 5.91 -16.70
CA LEU A 88 -1.69 4.75 -16.01
C LEU A 88 -2.75 3.92 -15.27
N ILE A 89 -3.76 4.56 -14.67
CA ILE A 89 -4.90 3.87 -14.05
C ILE A 89 -5.66 3.05 -15.10
N LEU A 90 -5.96 3.65 -16.26
CA LEU A 90 -6.67 2.99 -17.35
C LEU A 90 -5.85 1.84 -17.94
N LEU A 91 -4.56 2.05 -18.20
CA LEU A 91 -3.67 1.03 -18.76
C LEU A 91 -3.50 -0.16 -17.81
N VAL A 92 -3.37 0.09 -16.50
CA VAL A 92 -3.29 -0.99 -15.51
C VAL A 92 -4.59 -1.79 -15.50
N GLY A 93 -5.76 -1.14 -15.47
CA GLY A 93 -7.06 -1.81 -15.54
C GLY A 93 -7.22 -2.65 -16.80
N PHE A 94 -6.94 -2.06 -17.97
CA PHE A 94 -7.01 -2.75 -19.27
C PHE A 94 -6.07 -3.95 -19.33
N SER A 95 -4.85 -3.83 -18.79
CA SER A 95 -3.90 -4.94 -18.78
C SER A 95 -4.44 -6.18 -18.05
N ARG A 96 -5.32 -6.01 -17.05
CA ARG A 96 -5.89 -7.13 -16.29
C ARG A 96 -6.94 -7.90 -17.08
N ILE A 97 -7.73 -7.19 -17.88
CA ILE A 97 -8.67 -7.79 -18.83
C ILE A 97 -7.87 -8.50 -19.94
N TYR A 98 -6.85 -7.82 -20.49
CA TYR A 98 -6.01 -8.39 -21.55
C TYR A 98 -5.28 -9.68 -21.16
N LEU A 99 -4.87 -9.80 -19.89
CA LEU A 99 -4.25 -11.01 -19.36
C LEU A 99 -5.24 -12.10 -18.94
N GLY A 100 -6.55 -11.87 -19.08
CA GLY A 100 -7.59 -12.85 -18.80
C GLY A 100 -7.80 -13.15 -17.32
N VAL A 101 -7.37 -12.26 -16.42
CA VAL A 101 -7.41 -12.50 -14.96
C VAL A 101 -8.54 -11.78 -14.24
N HIS A 102 -9.23 -10.85 -14.91
CA HIS A 102 -10.32 -10.06 -14.34
C HIS A 102 -11.40 -9.73 -15.38
N PHE A 103 -12.66 -9.71 -14.93
CA PHE A 103 -13.76 -9.15 -15.71
C PHE A 103 -13.72 -7.62 -15.70
N PRO A 104 -14.34 -6.94 -16.69
CA PRO A 104 -14.48 -5.49 -16.66
C PRO A 104 -15.15 -4.96 -15.38
N THR A 105 -16.12 -5.70 -14.83
CA THR A 105 -16.79 -5.39 -13.56
C THR A 105 -15.82 -5.37 -12.37
N ASP A 106 -14.84 -6.28 -12.33
CA ASP A 106 -13.79 -6.29 -11.30
C ASP A 106 -12.95 -5.01 -11.32
N ILE A 107 -12.69 -4.49 -12.52
CA ILE A 107 -11.92 -3.26 -12.72
C ILE A 107 -12.72 -2.05 -12.24
N LEU A 108 -14.00 -1.97 -12.63
CA LEU A 108 -14.91 -0.91 -12.18
C LEU A 108 -15.08 -0.93 -10.66
N GLY A 109 -15.24 -2.10 -10.06
CA GLY A 109 -15.27 -2.27 -8.60
C GLY A 109 -13.98 -1.81 -7.95
N GLY A 110 -12.83 -2.20 -8.51
CA GLY A 110 -11.53 -1.76 -8.01
C GLY A 110 -11.37 -0.23 -8.04
N TRP A 111 -11.77 0.43 -9.12
CA TRP A 111 -11.75 1.90 -9.21
C TRP A 111 -12.73 2.56 -8.25
N LEU A 112 -13.94 2.00 -8.08
CA LEU A 112 -14.93 2.51 -7.15
C LEU A 112 -14.40 2.48 -5.71
N PHE A 113 -13.99 1.30 -5.23
CA PHE A 113 -13.47 1.16 -3.87
C PHE A 113 -12.18 1.95 -3.66
N GLY A 114 -11.29 1.96 -4.65
CA GLY A 114 -10.07 2.76 -4.59
C GLY A 114 -10.37 4.25 -4.46
N GLY A 115 -11.40 4.74 -5.16
CA GLY A 115 -11.80 6.14 -5.16
C GLY A 115 -12.41 6.54 -3.82
N LEU A 116 -13.25 5.69 -3.26
CA LEU A 116 -13.81 5.86 -1.92
C LEU A 116 -12.72 5.91 -0.85
N ILE A 117 -11.77 4.97 -0.90
CA ILE A 117 -10.67 4.89 0.07
C ILE A 117 -9.73 6.08 -0.06
N LEU A 118 -9.40 6.48 -1.29
CA LEU A 118 -8.59 7.67 -1.56
C LEU A 118 -9.28 8.94 -1.05
N GLY A 119 -10.55 9.13 -1.38
CA GLY A 119 -11.34 10.29 -0.97
C GLY A 119 -11.47 10.39 0.55
N LEU A 120 -11.84 9.27 1.20
CA LEU A 120 -11.95 9.20 2.66
C LEU A 120 -10.59 9.41 3.34
N GLY A 121 -9.54 8.77 2.82
CA GLY A 121 -8.18 8.92 3.33
C GLY A 121 -7.72 10.37 3.33
N TYR A 122 -7.85 11.07 2.20
CA TYR A 122 -7.50 12.49 2.12
C TYR A 122 -8.41 13.38 2.96
N PHE A 123 -9.72 13.09 3.04
CA PHE A 123 -10.63 13.82 3.92
C PHE A 123 -10.18 13.73 5.39
N ILE A 124 -9.84 12.51 5.84
CA ILE A 124 -9.30 12.26 7.18
C ILE A 124 -7.99 13.02 7.37
N PHE A 125 -7.03 12.94 6.44
CA PHE A 125 -5.73 13.64 6.57
C PHE A 125 -5.82 15.18 6.48
N LEU A 126 -6.90 15.72 5.92
CA LEU A 126 -7.16 17.17 5.93
C LEU A 126 -7.76 17.64 7.25
N LYS A 127 -8.60 16.82 7.88
CA LYS A 127 -9.29 17.13 9.14
C LYS A 127 -8.43 16.82 10.36
N ILE A 128 -7.79 15.65 10.34
CA ILE A 128 -6.80 15.23 11.32
C ILE A 128 -5.50 15.84 10.83
N LYS A 129 -5.14 17.02 11.36
CA LYS A 129 -3.73 17.38 11.39
C LYS A 129 -3.04 16.16 11.98
N LEU A 130 -2.01 15.65 11.30
CA LEU A 130 -1.11 14.65 11.87
C LEU A 130 -0.29 15.28 13.00
N ASP A 131 -0.96 16.00 13.91
CA ASP A 131 -0.53 16.30 15.25
C ASP A 131 -0.64 14.98 16.04
N PHE A 132 -0.01 13.93 15.52
CA PHE A 132 0.27 12.63 16.15
C PHE A 132 1.19 12.78 17.38
N ILE A 133 1.35 14.02 17.85
CA ILE A 133 2.52 14.53 18.53
C ILE A 133 2.19 14.84 19.99
N GLN A 134 0.94 15.19 20.32
CA GLN A 134 0.56 15.43 21.72
C GLN A 134 0.03 14.14 22.37
N GLY A 135 0.57 13.78 23.54
CA GLY A 135 0.18 12.59 24.31
C GLY A 135 1.33 11.63 24.59
N ASN A 136 1.15 10.78 25.59
CA ASN A 136 2.16 9.85 26.09
C ASN A 136 2.42 8.70 25.11
N MET A 137 3.71 8.41 24.86
CA MET A 137 4.23 7.40 23.93
C MET A 137 3.64 6.00 24.16
N ILE A 138 3.43 5.61 25.41
CA ILE A 138 2.90 4.29 25.77
C ILE A 138 1.48 4.11 25.21
N PHE A 139 0.60 5.09 25.39
CA PHE A 139 -0.77 5.01 24.86
C PHE A 139 -0.81 4.94 23.34
N LYS A 140 0.14 5.59 22.66
CA LYS A 140 0.24 5.52 21.19
C LYS A 140 0.68 4.13 20.73
N ILE A 141 1.67 3.53 21.39
CA ILE A 141 2.10 2.16 21.11
C ILE A 141 0.92 1.20 21.33
N ILE A 142 0.25 1.29 22.48
CA ILE A 142 -0.93 0.47 22.79
C ILE A 142 -2.02 0.66 21.73
N GLY A 143 -2.31 1.90 21.32
CA GLY A 143 -3.31 2.19 20.30
C GLY A 143 -2.98 1.57 18.94
N ILE A 144 -1.72 1.66 18.50
CA ILE A 144 -1.25 1.04 17.25
C ILE A 144 -1.37 -0.48 17.34
N THR A 145 -0.92 -1.09 18.44
CA THR A 145 -1.03 -2.55 18.64
C THR A 145 -2.48 -3.01 18.64
N LEU A 146 -3.34 -2.35 19.41
CA LEU A 146 -4.75 -2.71 19.51
C LEU A 146 -5.46 -2.57 18.17
N PHE A 147 -5.20 -1.49 17.42
CA PHE A 147 -5.75 -1.32 16.08
C PHE A 147 -5.33 -2.48 15.16
N SER A 148 -4.05 -2.85 15.17
CA SER A 148 -3.55 -3.98 14.38
C SER A 148 -4.18 -5.32 14.79
N VAL A 149 -4.33 -5.57 16.09
CA VAL A 149 -5.01 -6.78 16.60
C VAL A 149 -6.47 -6.81 16.15
N ILE A 150 -7.19 -5.69 16.24
CA ILE A 150 -8.58 -5.59 15.78
C ILE A 150 -8.68 -5.92 14.29
N LEU A 151 -7.79 -5.37 13.44
CA LEU A 151 -7.78 -5.69 12.02
C LEU A 151 -7.53 -7.19 11.76
N LEU A 152 -6.65 -7.83 12.51
CA LEU A 152 -6.40 -9.27 12.37
C LEU A 152 -7.59 -10.12 12.84
N GLN A 153 -8.32 -9.68 13.87
CA GLN A 153 -9.53 -10.36 14.34
C GLN A 153 -10.69 -10.25 13.34
N ILE A 154 -10.77 -9.14 12.60
CA ILE A 154 -11.77 -8.98 11.53
C ILE A 154 -11.44 -9.90 10.36
N GLN A 155 -10.17 -9.99 9.96
CA GLN A 155 -9.74 -10.83 8.85
C GLN A 155 -8.25 -11.23 8.94
N SER A 156 -8.00 -12.53 8.99
CA SER A 156 -6.67 -13.13 9.13
C SER A 156 -6.29 -14.03 7.95
N SER A 157 -6.10 -13.46 6.76
CA SER A 157 -5.47 -14.17 5.63
C SER A 157 -3.99 -13.80 5.52
N ALA A 158 -3.19 -14.60 4.80
CA ALA A 158 -1.76 -14.33 4.61
C ALA A 158 -1.50 -12.90 4.05
N ASP A 159 -2.36 -12.44 3.13
CA ASP A 159 -2.26 -11.12 2.53
C ASP A 159 -2.71 -9.99 3.48
N THR A 160 -3.72 -10.22 4.32
CA THR A 160 -4.11 -9.22 5.33
C THR A 160 -3.08 -9.11 6.45
N ILE A 161 -2.49 -10.23 6.88
CA ILE A 161 -1.39 -10.25 7.88
C ILE A 161 -0.22 -9.39 7.39
N SER A 162 0.22 -9.59 6.15
CA SER A 162 1.31 -8.80 5.57
C SER A 162 0.99 -7.30 5.53
N SER A 163 -0.25 -6.95 5.18
CA SER A 163 -0.69 -5.55 5.09
C SER A 163 -0.80 -4.90 6.47
N VAL A 164 -1.33 -5.61 7.46
CA VAL A 164 -1.43 -5.15 8.85
C VAL A 164 -0.05 -5.03 9.49
N ALA A 165 0.84 -5.99 9.25
CA ALA A 165 2.23 -5.91 9.72
C ALA A 165 2.95 -4.68 9.15
N ALA A 166 2.79 -4.41 7.86
CA ALA A 166 3.32 -3.20 7.22
C ALA A 166 2.73 -1.90 7.81
N LEU A 167 1.41 -1.86 8.04
CA LEU A 167 0.75 -0.71 8.69
C LEU A 167 1.27 -0.49 10.11
N THR A 168 1.43 -1.55 10.88
CA THR A 168 1.98 -1.54 12.25
C THR A 168 3.41 -1.00 12.24
N GLY A 169 4.24 -1.50 11.31
CA GLY A 169 5.61 -1.04 11.10
C GLY A 169 5.70 0.43 10.74
N ILE A 170 4.82 0.92 9.85
CA ILE A 170 4.71 2.37 9.57
C ILE A 170 4.31 3.14 10.83
N GLY A 171 3.35 2.64 11.61
CA GLY A 171 2.91 3.27 12.86
C GLY A 171 4.04 3.44 13.88
N TYR A 172 4.75 2.36 14.20
CA TYR A 172 5.90 2.42 15.11
C TYR A 172 7.06 3.22 14.52
N GLY A 173 7.33 3.06 13.23
CA GLY A 173 8.36 3.80 12.52
C GLY A 173 8.12 5.30 12.57
N LEU A 174 6.89 5.76 12.37
CA LEU A 174 6.50 7.17 12.51
C LEU A 174 6.69 7.69 13.93
N LEU A 175 6.25 6.89 14.92
CA LEU A 175 6.33 7.27 16.32
C LEU A 175 7.79 7.49 16.76
N LEU A 176 8.68 6.56 16.39
CA LEU A 176 10.11 6.65 16.67
C LEU A 176 10.78 7.75 15.84
N PHE A 177 10.49 7.81 14.55
CA PHE A 177 11.12 8.79 13.65
C PHE A 177 10.80 10.22 14.07
N HIS A 178 9.55 10.49 14.46
CA HIS A 178 9.16 11.82 14.90
C HIS A 178 9.79 12.20 16.26
N SER A 179 9.93 11.25 17.19
CA SER A 179 10.56 11.53 18.48
C SER A 179 12.06 11.87 18.38
N PHE A 180 12.75 11.38 17.34
CA PHE A 180 14.20 11.59 17.20
C PHE A 180 14.60 12.62 16.13
N ILE A 181 13.87 12.72 15.02
CA ILE A 181 14.34 13.42 13.81
C ILE A 181 13.40 14.55 13.36
N GLY A 182 12.11 14.50 13.73
CA GLY A 182 11.15 15.60 13.47
C GLY A 182 10.73 15.80 11.99
N GLY A 183 11.34 15.11 11.03
CA GLY A 183 10.98 15.19 9.60
C GLY A 183 12.19 15.00 8.67
N ILE A 184 11.94 14.75 7.37
CA ILE A 184 12.98 14.82 6.34
C ILE A 184 12.68 16.03 5.45
N GLN A 185 13.60 16.98 5.40
CA GLN A 185 13.59 18.03 4.39
C GLN A 185 14.48 17.60 3.21
N PRO A 186 13.89 17.34 2.02
CA PRO A 186 14.66 16.82 0.91
C PRO A 186 15.58 17.91 0.34
N GLY A 187 16.88 17.64 0.32
CA GLY A 187 17.91 18.55 -0.20
C GLY A 187 17.88 18.71 -1.72
N ASN A 188 19.00 19.16 -2.30
CA ASN A 188 19.18 19.24 -3.75
C ASN A 188 19.11 17.84 -4.41
N TRP A 189 19.06 17.79 -5.75
CA TRP A 189 18.87 16.54 -6.50
C TRP A 189 19.92 15.47 -6.16
N LEU A 190 21.18 15.87 -5.94
CA LEU A 190 22.27 14.96 -5.60
C LEU A 190 22.06 14.36 -4.20
N LYS A 191 21.71 15.19 -3.20
CA LYS A 191 21.37 14.72 -1.86
C LYS A 191 20.18 13.76 -1.89
N ARG A 192 19.14 14.05 -2.68
CA ARG A 192 17.99 13.14 -2.85
C ARG A 192 18.41 11.79 -3.43
N LEU A 193 19.25 11.79 -4.46
CA LEU A 193 19.77 10.57 -5.06
C LEU A 193 20.60 9.76 -4.06
N ILE A 194 21.51 10.41 -3.32
CA ILE A 194 22.32 9.77 -2.28
C ILE A 194 21.42 9.19 -1.19
N SER A 195 20.47 9.97 -0.66
CA SER A 195 19.52 9.50 0.35
C SER A 195 18.72 8.30 -0.13
N PHE A 196 18.30 8.29 -1.39
CA PHE A 196 17.59 7.16 -1.98
C PHE A 196 18.47 5.91 -2.07
N LEU A 197 19.70 6.04 -2.57
CA LEU A 197 20.64 4.91 -2.70
C LEU A 197 21.01 4.34 -1.33
N VAL A 198 21.37 5.19 -0.37
CA VAL A 198 21.69 4.78 1.00
C VAL A 198 20.50 4.07 1.63
N GLY A 199 19.29 4.61 1.47
CA GLY A 199 18.08 4.00 2.02
C GLY A 199 17.75 2.65 1.38
N ILE A 200 17.86 2.51 0.06
CA ILE A 200 17.63 1.22 -0.63
C ILE A 200 18.68 0.17 -0.23
N ILE A 201 19.96 0.56 -0.17
CA ILE A 201 21.04 -0.33 0.29
C ILE A 201 20.79 -0.75 1.74
N GLY A 202 20.42 0.18 2.62
CA GLY A 202 20.10 -0.11 4.02
C GLY A 202 18.93 -1.08 4.17
N ILE A 203 17.84 -0.88 3.44
CA ILE A 203 16.71 -1.84 3.39
C ILE A 203 17.19 -3.20 2.90
N GLY A 204 18.04 -3.24 1.86
CA GLY A 204 18.61 -4.48 1.33
C GLY A 204 19.45 -5.23 2.36
N ILE A 205 20.31 -4.53 3.11
CA ILE A 205 21.13 -5.12 4.19
C ILE A 205 20.23 -5.70 5.28
N ILE A 206 19.22 -4.96 5.73
CA ILE A 206 18.27 -5.44 6.75
C ILE A 206 17.52 -6.66 6.25
N TYR A 207 16.98 -6.62 5.03
CA TYR A 207 16.25 -7.73 4.44
C TYR A 207 17.10 -9.00 4.31
N LEU A 208 18.31 -8.88 3.75
CA LEU A 208 19.23 -10.00 3.59
C LEU A 208 19.73 -10.52 4.95
N GLY A 209 20.05 -9.62 5.87
CA GLY A 209 20.48 -9.99 7.23
C GLY A 209 19.39 -10.75 7.99
N LEU A 210 18.14 -10.28 7.92
CA LEU A 210 17.01 -10.98 8.52
C LEU A 210 16.77 -12.34 7.85
N LYS A 211 16.93 -12.44 6.53
CA LYS A 211 16.77 -13.72 5.80
C LYS A 211 17.81 -14.77 6.20
N LEU A 212 19.00 -14.36 6.67
CA LEU A 212 20.02 -15.29 7.18
C LEU A 212 19.67 -15.84 8.56
N ILE A 213 18.87 -15.13 9.35
CA ILE A 213 18.54 -15.47 10.74
C ILE A 213 17.17 -16.14 10.84
N LEU A 214 16.21 -15.67 10.05
CA LEU A 214 14.83 -16.16 10.08
C LEU A 214 14.69 -17.46 9.27
N PRO A 215 13.87 -18.40 9.75
CA PRO A 215 13.60 -19.63 9.02
C PRO A 215 12.94 -19.33 7.67
N SER A 216 13.21 -20.21 6.69
CA SER A 216 12.71 -20.14 5.33
C SER A 216 11.82 -21.33 4.98
N GLU A 217 11.02 -21.21 3.93
CA GLU A 217 10.16 -22.28 3.41
C GLU A 217 10.94 -23.59 3.27
N GLY A 218 10.48 -24.64 3.96
CA GLY A 218 11.13 -25.97 4.00
C GLY A 218 11.95 -26.26 5.26
N GLN A 219 12.09 -25.31 6.20
CA GLN A 219 12.70 -25.56 7.51
C GLN A 219 11.65 -25.95 8.56
N SER A 220 12.04 -26.73 9.59
CA SER A 220 11.12 -27.28 10.61
C SER A 220 10.32 -26.23 11.39
N PHE A 221 10.81 -24.98 11.44
CA PHE A 221 10.15 -23.85 12.09
C PHE A 221 9.23 -23.04 11.15
N TYR A 222 9.13 -23.44 9.88
CA TYR A 222 8.29 -22.84 8.85
C TYR A 222 7.17 -23.85 8.53
N GLN A 223 6.09 -23.82 9.32
CA GLN A 223 4.88 -24.63 9.10
C GLN A 223 3.82 -23.84 8.33
#